data_AF-A0A960S3X6-F1
#
_entry.id   AF-A0A960S3X6-F1
#
_cell.length_a   1.000
_cell.length_b   1.000
_cell.length_c   1.000
_cell.angle_alpha   90.00
_cell.angle_beta   90.00
_cell.angle_gamma   90.00
#
_symmetry.space_group_name_H-M   'P 1'
#
loop_
_entity.id
_entity.type
_entity.pdbx_description
1 polymer ?
#
loop_
_entity_poly.entity_id
_entity_poly.type
_entity_poly.pdbx_seq_one_letter_code
_entity_poly.pdbx_strand_id
1 'polypeptide(L)'
;MSDVGGVGGSQPEYSPEEIRGYKKDYEKGFDLFQRAFHAYNQPKVEEHKKEQLKKVMHEALNIMNETASIALKKDKLADEERLSNDYAAFVQNPTEENQKKVQSDLESLK
;
A
#
# COMPACT_ATOMS: atom_id res chain seq x y z
N MET A 1 33.69 35.98 12.11
CA MET A 1 32.83 35.62 10.98
C MET A 1 32.27 34.26 11.31
N SER A 2 31.05 34.23 11.86
CA SER A 2 30.50 33.05 12.51
C SER A 2 29.62 32.26 11.54
N ASP A 3 29.94 30.96 11.47
CA ASP A 3 29.09 29.80 11.24
C ASP A 3 28.20 29.75 9.99
N VAL A 4 28.74 29.03 9.00
CA VAL A 4 27.98 28.25 8.03
C VAL A 4 27.83 26.84 8.61
N GLY A 5 26.61 26.33 8.79
CA GLY A 5 26.44 24.90 9.04
C GLY A 5 25.06 24.48 9.50
N GLY A 6 24.36 23.71 8.65
CA GLY A 6 23.39 22.73 9.11
C GLY A 6 21.94 22.98 8.73
N VAL A 7 21.62 23.02 7.43
CA VAL A 7 20.28 22.60 6.96
C VAL A 7 20.17 21.07 7.09
N GLY A 8 20.08 20.60 8.33
CA GLY A 8 19.63 19.24 8.62
C GLY A 8 18.12 19.26 8.61
N GLY A 9 17.51 18.84 7.49
CA GLY A 9 16.07 18.65 7.43
C GLY A 9 15.65 17.58 8.43
N SER A 10 15.22 18.00 9.61
CA SER A 10 14.65 17.13 10.62
C SER A 10 13.41 16.49 10.01
N GLN A 11 13.45 15.17 9.76
CA GLN A 11 12.20 14.43 9.58
C GLN A 11 11.32 14.72 10.80
N PRO A 12 10.00 14.92 10.62
CA PRO A 12 9.11 15.11 11.75
C PRO A 12 9.24 13.90 12.70
N GLU A 13 9.62 14.16 13.95
CA GLU A 13 9.58 13.16 15.00
C GLU A 13 8.11 12.94 15.37
N TYR A 14 7.57 11.77 14.99
CA TYR A 14 6.21 11.38 15.34
C TYR A 14 6.15 10.91 16.79
N SER A 15 5.13 11.35 17.53
CA SER A 15 4.82 10.82 18.85
C SER A 15 4.45 9.33 18.78
N PRO A 16 4.57 8.57 19.88
CA PRO A 16 4.12 7.18 19.93
C PRO A 16 2.64 6.99 19.60
N GLU A 17 1.80 8.00 19.85
CA GLU A 17 0.37 7.96 19.50
C GLU A 17 0.14 8.13 18.00
N GLU A 18 0.84 9.08 17.37
CA GLU A 18 0.80 9.25 15.91
C GLU A 18 1.28 8.00 15.19
N ILE A 19 2.39 7.40 15.64
CA ILE A 19 2.90 6.15 15.07
C ILE A 19 1.85 5.02 15.17
N ARG A 20 1.13 4.92 16.29
CA ARG A 20 0.01 3.96 16.41
C ARG A 20 -1.14 4.28 15.45
N GLY A 21 -1.43 5.56 15.24
CA GLY A 21 -2.41 6.01 14.24
C GLY A 21 -2.03 5.56 12.84
N TYR A 22 -0.81 5.88 12.39
CA TYR A 22 -0.31 5.48 11.07
C TYR A 22 -0.31 3.96 10.87
N LYS A 23 0.08 3.18 11.89
CA LYS A 23 -0.01 1.71 11.83
C LYS A 23 -1.44 1.22 11.63
N LYS A 24 -2.38 1.77 12.39
CA LYS A 24 -3.79 1.41 12.27
C LYS A 24 -4.36 1.76 10.90
N ASP A 25 -3.95 2.89 10.32
CA ASP A 25 -4.43 3.31 9.01
C ASP A 25 -3.80 2.47 7.88
N TYR A 26 -2.51 2.12 8.01
CA TYR A 26 -1.86 1.14 7.13
C TYR A 26 -2.59 -0.22 7.17
N GLU A 27 -2.84 -0.76 8.36
CA GLU A 27 -3.54 -2.05 8.55
C GLU A 27 -4.95 -2.06 7.94
N LYS A 28 -5.71 -0.96 8.10
CA LYS A 28 -7.02 -0.81 7.46
C LYS A 28 -6.91 -0.75 5.95
N GLY A 29 -5.95 0.00 5.42
CA GLY A 29 -5.68 0.07 3.98
C GLY A 29 -5.36 -1.32 3.44
N PHE A 30 -4.49 -2.06 4.12
CA PHE A 30 -4.13 -3.42 3.78
C PHE A 30 -5.34 -4.38 3.77
N ASP A 31 -6.18 -4.38 4.82
CA ASP A 31 -7.40 -5.21 4.85
C ASP A 31 -8.36 -4.86 3.71
N LEU A 32 -8.58 -3.57 3.47
CA LEU A 32 -9.46 -3.09 2.42
C LEU A 32 -8.95 -3.49 1.04
N PHE A 33 -7.65 -3.32 0.78
CA PHE A 33 -7.02 -3.75 -0.46
C PHE A 33 -7.18 -5.25 -0.66
N GLN A 34 -6.81 -6.06 0.34
CA GLN A 34 -6.84 -7.52 0.25
C GLN A 34 -8.27 -8.03 -0.02
N ARG A 35 -9.27 -7.48 0.67
CA ARG A 35 -10.68 -7.86 0.49
C ARG A 35 -11.22 -7.44 -0.88
N ALA A 36 -10.90 -6.22 -1.33
CA ALA A 36 -11.32 -5.73 -2.63
C ALA A 36 -10.66 -6.52 -3.77
N PHE A 37 -9.37 -6.84 -3.64
CA PHE A 37 -8.65 -7.69 -4.59
C PHE A 37 -9.22 -9.11 -4.64
N HIS A 38 -9.52 -9.71 -3.50
CA HIS A 38 -10.17 -11.02 -3.46
C HIS A 38 -11.55 -10.98 -4.14
N ALA A 39 -12.36 -9.96 -3.86
CA ALA A 39 -13.67 -9.79 -4.48
C ALA A 39 -13.59 -9.54 -5.99
N TYR A 40 -12.59 -8.77 -6.45
CA TYR A 40 -12.38 -8.46 -7.87
C TYR A 40 -12.11 -9.73 -8.69
N ASN A 41 -11.36 -10.67 -8.11
CA ASN A 41 -10.96 -11.92 -8.76
C ASN A 41 -11.99 -13.05 -8.63
N GLN A 42 -13.15 -12.80 -8.00
CA GLN A 42 -14.22 -13.79 -7.97
C GLN A 42 -14.79 -14.04 -9.38
N PRO A 43 -15.25 -15.27 -9.68
CA PRO A 43 -15.93 -15.54 -10.93
C PRO A 43 -17.24 -14.76 -11.01
N LYS A 44 -17.62 -14.32 -12.22
CA LYS A 44 -18.91 -13.67 -12.53
C LYS A 44 -19.18 -12.31 -11.83
N VAL A 45 -18.13 -11.58 -11.44
CA VAL A 45 -18.27 -10.19 -10.98
C VAL A 45 -18.69 -9.31 -12.15
N GLU A 46 -19.77 -8.56 -11.97
CA GLU A 46 -20.29 -7.59 -12.95
C GLU A 46 -19.26 -6.48 -13.20
N GLU A 47 -19.16 -6.00 -14.45
CA GLU A 47 -18.11 -5.05 -14.85
C GLU A 47 -18.13 -3.75 -14.02
N HIS A 48 -19.32 -3.21 -13.73
CA HIS A 48 -19.42 -2.01 -12.89
C HIS A 48 -18.94 -2.25 -11.45
N LYS A 49 -19.09 -3.48 -10.92
CA LYS A 49 -18.55 -3.85 -9.61
C LYS A 49 -17.04 -4.00 -9.67
N LYS A 50 -16.49 -4.54 -10.77
CA LYS A 50 -15.04 -4.58 -10.99
C LYS A 50 -14.43 -3.18 -10.97
N GLU A 51 -15.05 -2.22 -11.65
CA GLU A 51 -14.60 -0.82 -11.64
C GLU A 51 -14.69 -0.18 -10.25
N GLN A 52 -15.74 -0.46 -9.48
CA GLN A 52 -15.82 -0.01 -8.08
C GLN A 52 -14.71 -0.63 -7.22
N LEU A 53 -14.46 -1.93 -7.38
CA LEU A 53 -13.41 -2.63 -6.63
C LEU A 53 -12.01 -2.12 -7.00
N LYS A 54 -11.75 -1.79 -8.27
CA LYS A 54 -10.50 -1.12 -8.68
C LYS A 54 -10.30 0.22 -7.97
N LYS A 55 -11.35 1.03 -7.84
CA LYS A 55 -11.28 2.29 -7.09
C LYS A 55 -10.94 2.06 -5.63
N VAL A 56 -11.62 1.09 -5.00
CA VAL A 56 -11.35 0.73 -3.59
C VAL A 56 -9.90 0.25 -3.40
N MET A 57 -9.40 -0.62 -4.29
CA MET A 57 -8.00 -1.07 -4.25
C MET A 57 -7.03 0.11 -4.43
N HIS A 58 -7.31 1.03 -5.35
CA HIS A 58 -6.46 2.20 -5.58
C HIS A 58 -6.43 3.14 -4.37
N GLU A 59 -7.59 3.46 -3.79
CA GLU A 59 -7.69 4.29 -2.59
C GLU A 59 -7.01 3.64 -1.38
N ALA A 60 -7.19 2.33 -1.21
CA ALA A 60 -6.55 1.56 -0.15
C ALA A 60 -5.02 1.56 -0.29
N LEU A 61 -4.50 1.34 -1.51
CA LEU A 61 -3.06 1.38 -1.79
C LEU A 61 -2.46 2.78 -1.56
N ASN A 62 -3.20 3.84 -1.89
CA ASN A 62 -2.75 5.21 -1.60
C ASN A 62 -2.57 5.44 -0.08
N ILE A 63 -3.53 4.99 0.73
CA ILE A 63 -3.42 5.06 2.20
C ILE A 63 -2.22 4.24 2.70
N MET A 64 -2.03 3.04 2.17
CA MET A 64 -0.88 2.19 2.51
C MET A 64 0.44 2.91 2.20
N ASN A 65 0.60 3.44 0.98
CA ASN A 65 1.80 4.16 0.55
C ASN A 65 2.07 5.42 1.39
N GLU A 66 1.04 6.21 1.71
CA GLU A 66 1.18 7.42 2.53
C GLU A 66 1.65 7.11 3.95
N THR A 67 1.25 5.95 4.49
CA THR A 67 1.51 5.58 5.89
C THR A 67 2.69 4.61 6.05
N ALA A 68 3.11 3.92 4.98
CA ALA A 68 4.11 2.86 4.99
C ALA A 68 5.44 3.26 5.64
N SER A 69 5.98 4.43 5.28
CA SER A 69 7.28 4.90 5.79
C SER A 69 7.34 5.06 7.32
N ILE A 70 6.18 5.21 7.97
CA ILE A 70 6.03 5.37 9.42
C ILE A 70 5.52 4.06 10.05
N ALA A 71 4.59 3.38 9.40
CA ALA A 71 3.92 2.20 9.90
C ALA A 71 4.81 0.94 9.82
N LEU A 72 5.59 0.81 8.75
CA LEU A 72 6.38 -0.37 8.45
C LEU A 72 7.82 -0.26 8.94
N LYS A 73 8.44 -1.42 9.11
CA LYS A 73 9.89 -1.52 9.26
C LYS A 73 10.58 -1.29 7.90
N LYS A 74 11.83 -0.81 7.92
CA LYS A 74 12.59 -0.48 6.70
C LYS A 74 12.70 -1.64 5.69
N ASP A 75 12.79 -2.87 6.17
CA ASP A 75 12.86 -4.09 5.35
C ASP A 75 11.55 -4.39 4.60
N LYS A 76 10.41 -3.86 5.07
CA LYS A 76 9.10 -4.02 4.44
C LYS A 76 8.73 -2.93 3.44
N LEU A 77 9.48 -1.82 3.41
CA LEU A 77 9.22 -0.73 2.45
C LEU A 77 9.46 -1.18 0.99
N ALA A 78 10.45 -2.05 0.78
CA ALA A 78 10.69 -2.63 -0.54
C ALA A 78 9.55 -3.58 -0.96
N ASP A 79 8.94 -4.29 -0.01
CA ASP A 79 7.79 -5.16 -0.28
C ASP A 79 6.55 -4.32 -0.66
N GLU A 80 6.33 -3.18 0.00
CA GLU A 80 5.25 -2.23 -0.31
C GLU A 80 5.41 -1.61 -1.71
N GLU A 81 6.64 -1.23 -2.07
CA GLU A 81 6.94 -0.72 -3.41
C GLU A 81 6.68 -1.78 -4.48
N ARG A 82 7.02 -3.05 -4.23
CA ARG A 82 6.70 -4.17 -5.13
C ARG A 82 5.19 -4.33 -5.30
N LEU A 83 4.42 -4.33 -4.20
CA LEU A 83 2.96 -4.39 -4.26
C LEU A 83 2.37 -3.29 -5.17
N SER A 84 2.86 -2.06 -5.02
CA SER A 84 2.40 -0.94 -5.85
C SER A 84 2.67 -1.15 -7.34
N ASN A 85 3.86 -1.65 -7.68
CA ASN A 85 4.25 -1.91 -9.07
C ASN A 85 3.48 -3.09 -9.68
N ASP A 86 3.36 -4.20 -8.95
CA ASP A 86 2.66 -5.39 -9.43
C ASP A 86 1.14 -5.15 -9.51
N TYR A 87 0.58 -4.33 -8.63
CA TYR A 87 -0.81 -3.87 -8.76
C TYR A 87 -1.01 -3.01 -10.00
N ALA A 88 -0.11 -2.07 -10.29
CA ALA A 88 -0.18 -1.26 -11.51
C ALA A 88 -0.13 -2.14 -12.77
N ALA A 89 0.74 -3.16 -12.79
CA ALA A 89 0.81 -4.12 -13.88
C ALA A 89 -0.47 -4.97 -14.01
N PHE A 90 -1.04 -5.40 -12.89
CA PHE A 90 -2.31 -6.13 -12.85
C PHE A 90 -3.48 -5.30 -13.40
N VAL A 91 -3.61 -4.02 -13.01
CA VAL A 91 -4.68 -3.14 -13.49
C VAL A 91 -4.60 -2.93 -15.01
N GLN A 92 -3.39 -2.82 -15.56
CA GLN A 92 -3.17 -2.70 -16.99
C GLN A 92 -3.44 -4.00 -17.74
N ASN A 93 -3.04 -5.14 -17.17
CA ASN A 93 -3.18 -6.46 -17.77
C ASN A 93 -3.50 -7.53 -16.70
N PRO A 94 -4.79 -7.83 -16.45
CA PRO A 94 -5.22 -8.69 -15.34
C PRO A 94 -5.08 -10.18 -15.71
N THR A 95 -3.84 -10.63 -15.91
CA THR A 95 -3.49 -12.03 -16.13
C THR A 95 -3.39 -12.81 -14.81
N GLU A 96 -3.46 -14.13 -14.88
CA GLU A 96 -3.24 -15.00 -13.71
C GLU A 96 -1.84 -14.80 -13.10
N GLU A 97 -0.82 -14.53 -13.93
CA GLU A 97 0.53 -14.25 -13.46
C GLU A 97 0.58 -12.95 -12.63
N ASN A 98 0.01 -11.85 -13.15
CA ASN A 98 -0.02 -10.58 -12.44
C ASN A 98 -0.89 -10.67 -11.17
N GLN A 99 -1.96 -11.46 -11.21
CA GLN A 99 -2.77 -11.74 -10.02
C GLN A 99 -1.93 -12.45 -8.94
N LYS A 100 -1.14 -13.47 -9.31
CA LYS A 100 -0.29 -14.21 -8.38
C LYS A 100 0.79 -13.33 -7.74
N LYS A 101 1.37 -12.40 -8.51
CA LYS A 101 2.35 -11.43 -8.00
C LYS A 101 1.75 -10.56 -6.90
N VAL A 102 0.63 -9.89 -7.18
CA VAL A 102 -0.09 -9.09 -6.18
C VAL A 102 -0.45 -9.93 -4.95
N GLN A 103 -0.91 -11.17 -5.13
CA GLN A 103 -1.23 -12.04 -4.00
C GLN A 103 0.01 -12.42 -3.17
N SER A 104 1.14 -12.69 -3.82
CA SER A 104 2.42 -12.97 -3.14
C SER A 104 2.93 -11.75 -2.37
N ASP A 105 2.79 -10.54 -2.91
CA ASP A 105 3.20 -9.31 -2.24
C ASP A 105 2.35 -9.06 -0.98
N LEU A 106 1.03 -9.27 -1.09
CA LEU A 106 0.14 -9.20 0.08
C LEU A 106 0.51 -10.22 1.16
N GLU A 107 0.92 -11.43 0.78
CA GLU A 107 1.40 -12.43 1.75
C GLU A 107 2.72 -12.02 2.40
N SER A 108 3.62 -11.34 1.67
CA SER A 108 4.87 -10.81 2.21
C SER A 108 4.65 -9.70 3.23
N LEU A 109 3.60 -8.89 3.07
CA LEU A 109 3.33 -7.71 3.90
C LEU A 109 2.50 -8.02 5.17
N LYS A 110 1.98 -9.24 5.32
CA LYS A 110 1.39 -9.72 6.58
C LYS A 110 2.43 -9.86 7.69
#